data_AF-A0A345CPE8-F1
#
_entry.id   AF-A0A345CPE8-F1
#
_cell.length_a   1.000
_cell.length_b   1.000
_cell.length_c   1.000
_cell.angle_alpha   90.00
_cell.angle_beta   90.00
_cell.angle_gamma   90.00
#
_symmetry.space_group_name_H-M   'P 1'
#
loop_
_entity.id
_entity.type
_entity.pdbx_description
1 polymer ?
#
loop_
_entity_poly.entity_id
_entity_poly.type
_entity_poly.pdbx_seq_one_letter_code
_entity_poly.pdbx_strand_id
1 'polypeptide(L)'
;MNDAELRSLFSIPDPVTAAEFARRTGKTESAVRHMIDRRQLPMVTEREIIGTAGSTRRLLILWNEWEEMVFEATGQRPQERHEWRRKWIEKTTALASDMGLNSLRMVSE
;
A
#
# COMPACT_ATOMS: atom_id res chain seq x y z
N MET A 1 -13.64 -9.30 -8.10
CA MET A 1 -12.46 -9.63 -7.29
C MET A 1 -12.97 -10.09 -5.94
N ASN A 2 -12.63 -11.30 -5.51
CA ASN A 2 -13.11 -11.89 -4.27
C ASN A 2 -12.20 -11.51 -3.07
N ASP A 3 -12.66 -11.78 -1.86
CA ASP A 3 -11.98 -11.42 -0.62
C ASP A 3 -10.61 -12.13 -0.45
N ALA A 4 -10.45 -13.32 -1.02
CA ALA A 4 -9.19 -14.07 -1.03
C ALA A 4 -8.17 -13.50 -2.03
N GLU A 5 -8.62 -12.91 -3.15
CA GLU A 5 -7.78 -12.19 -4.11
C GLU A 5 -7.29 -10.87 -3.52
N LEU A 6 -8.14 -10.15 -2.79
CA LEU A 6 -7.74 -8.96 -2.03
C LEU A 6 -6.70 -9.31 -0.96
N ARG A 7 -6.93 -10.36 -0.17
CA ARG A 7 -5.95 -10.84 0.83
C ARG A 7 -4.63 -11.26 0.19
N SER A 8 -4.66 -11.91 -0.98
CA SER A 8 -3.46 -12.28 -1.73
C SER A 8 -2.68 -11.06 -2.22
N LEU A 9 -3.38 -10.01 -2.68
CA LEU A 9 -2.76 -8.73 -3.06
C LEU A 9 -2.12 -8.02 -1.86
N PHE A 10 -2.72 -8.08 -0.67
CA PHE A 10 -2.12 -7.55 0.56
C PHE A 10 -1.04 -8.46 1.16
N SER A 11 -1.03 -9.75 0.80
CA SER A 11 -0.02 -10.71 1.22
C SER A 11 1.32 -10.54 0.51
N ILE A 12 1.33 -9.84 -0.64
CA ILE A 12 2.56 -9.35 -1.25
C ILE A 12 2.80 -7.98 -0.61
N PRO A 13 3.85 -7.82 0.22
CA PRO A 13 4.20 -6.51 0.74
C PRO A 13 4.34 -5.56 -0.46
N ASP A 14 3.82 -4.33 -0.37
CA ASP A 14 4.11 -3.29 -1.36
C ASP A 14 5.36 -2.53 -0.89
N PRO A 15 6.58 -2.97 -1.27
CA PRO A 15 7.79 -2.28 -0.89
C PRO A 15 7.86 -0.94 -1.60
N VAL A 16 7.87 0.14 -0.83
CA VAL A 16 8.00 1.50 -1.35
C VAL A 16 9.33 2.13 -0.95
N THR A 17 9.81 3.04 -1.80
CA THR A 17 11.00 3.84 -1.49
C THR A 17 10.67 4.94 -0.48
N ALA A 18 11.68 5.54 0.15
CA ALA A 18 11.49 6.70 1.03
C ALA A 18 10.80 7.87 0.31
N ALA A 19 11.12 8.09 -0.97
CA ALA A 19 10.50 9.13 -1.78
C ALA A 19 9.01 8.85 -2.03
N GLU A 20 8.66 7.60 -2.34
CA GLU A 20 7.27 7.20 -2.53
C GLU A 20 6.47 7.28 -1.23
N PHE A 21 7.05 6.84 -0.11
CA PHE A 21 6.44 6.99 1.22
C PHE A 21 6.22 8.47 1.59
N ALA A 22 7.19 9.34 1.29
CA ALA A 22 7.08 10.78 1.49
C ALA A 22 5.93 11.37 0.67
N ARG A 23 5.84 11.02 -0.62
CA ARG A 23 4.75 11.42 -1.52
C ARG A 23 3.38 10.98 -0.97
N ARG A 24 3.28 9.74 -0.51
CA ARG A 24 2.05 9.13 0.02
C ARG A 24 1.59 9.74 1.35
N THR A 25 2.52 10.07 2.23
CA THR A 25 2.20 10.59 3.57
C THR A 25 2.19 12.12 3.67
N GLY A 26 2.56 12.82 2.58
CA GLY A 26 2.75 14.27 2.58
C GLY A 26 3.94 14.74 3.44
N LYS A 27 4.79 13.81 3.92
CA LYS A 27 5.98 14.13 4.69
C LYS A 27 7.12 14.53 3.76
N THR A 28 8.08 15.29 4.27
CA THR A 28 9.32 15.54 3.53
C THR A 28 10.18 14.27 3.51
N GLU A 29 10.93 14.05 2.43
CA GLU A 29 11.82 12.88 2.34
C GLU A 29 12.87 12.87 3.47
N SER A 30 13.34 14.04 3.91
CA SER A 30 14.23 14.17 5.07
C SER A 30 13.59 13.65 6.36
N ALA A 31 12.31 13.98 6.62
CA ALA A 31 11.59 13.45 7.77
C ALA A 31 11.44 11.92 7.69
N VAL A 32 11.15 11.39 6.49
CA VAL A 32 11.05 9.94 6.27
C VAL A 32 12.41 9.26 6.51
N ARG A 33 13.52 9.85 6.06
CA ARG A 33 14.88 9.35 6.34
C ARG A 33 15.16 9.31 7.83
N HIS A 34 14.79 10.35 8.58
CA HIS A 34 14.90 10.32 10.04
C HIS A 34 14.05 9.22 10.69
N MET A 35 12.87 8.91 10.16
CA MET A 35 12.05 7.78 10.65
C MET A 35 12.71 6.43 10.35
N ILE A 36 13.31 6.28 9.17
CA ILE A 36 14.11 5.11 8.77
C ILE A 36 15.27 4.91 9.74
N ASP A 37 16.07 5.96 9.97
CA ASP A 37 17.25 5.91 10.83
C ASP A 37 16.88 5.53 12.28
N ARG A 38 15.72 6.00 12.76
CA ARG A 38 15.17 5.68 14.08
C ARG A 38 14.40 4.35 14.13
N ARG A 39 14.34 3.60 13.02
CA ARG A 39 13.61 2.32 12.91
C ARG A 39 12.13 2.41 13.29
N GLN A 40 11.49 3.52 12.93
CA GLN A 40 10.07 3.77 13.21
C GLN A 40 9.13 3.26 12.11
N LEU A 41 9.70 2.69 11.03
CA LEU A 41 8.96 2.15 9.90
C LEU A 41 9.23 0.65 9.77
N PRO A 42 8.25 -0.15 9.33
CA PRO A 42 8.49 -1.52 8.93
C PRO A 42 9.31 -1.51 7.62
N MET A 43 10.47 -2.16 7.63
CA MET A 43 11.44 -2.08 6.54
C MET A 43 12.03 -3.44 6.24
N VAL A 44 12.33 -3.68 4.97
CA VAL A 44 13.11 -4.83 4.50
C VAL A 44 14.36 -4.33 3.78
N THR A 45 15.44 -5.10 3.87
CA THR A 45 16.62 -4.89 3.04
C THR A 45 16.63 -5.94 1.95
N GLU A 46 16.53 -5.50 0.70
CA GLU A 46 16.57 -6.39 -0.46
C GLU A 46 17.94 -6.30 -1.14
N ARG A 47 18.46 -7.46 -1.55
CA ARG A 47 19.68 -7.52 -2.37
C ARG A 47 19.29 -7.35 -3.83
N GLU A 48 19.72 -6.25 -4.42
CA GLU A 48 19.57 -5.99 -5.85
C GLU A 48 20.84 -6.43 -6.57
N ILE A 49 20.71 -7.35 -7.54
CA ILE A 49 21.84 -7.87 -8.31
C ILE A 49 22.03 -6.99 -9.54
N ILE A 50 23.19 -6.35 -9.66
CA ILE A 50 23.55 -5.47 -10.78
C ILE A 50 24.46 -6.25 -11.73
N GLY A 51 23.90 -7.28 -12.37
CA GLY A 51 24.63 -8.14 -13.32
C GLY A 51 25.96 -8.67 -12.77
N THR A 52 27.01 -8.64 -13.60
CA THR A 52 28.38 -9.03 -13.20
C THR A 52 29.11 -7.95 -12.39
N ALA A 53 28.57 -6.73 -12.31
CA ALA A 53 29.17 -5.60 -11.60
C ALA A 53 29.03 -5.69 -10.06
N GLY A 54 28.19 -6.61 -9.58
CA GLY A 54 28.04 -6.92 -8.16
C GLY A 54 26.59 -6.89 -7.71
N SER A 55 26.39 -6.66 -6.41
CA SER A 55 25.05 -6.50 -5.84
C SER A 55 25.03 -5.36 -4.85
N THR A 56 23.96 -4.57 -4.88
CA THR A 56 23.70 -3.53 -3.88
C THR A 56 22.61 -4.00 -2.92
N ARG A 57 22.48 -3.31 -1.78
CA ARG A 57 21.38 -3.51 -0.84
C ARG A 57 20.52 -2.26 -0.87
N ARG A 58 19.22 -2.42 -1.16
CA ARG A 58 18.25 -1.33 -1.09
C ARG A 58 17.34 -1.54 0.11
N LEU A 59 17.05 -0.46 0.83
CA LEU A 59 16.10 -0.45 1.92
C LEU A 59 14.73 -0.04 1.37
N LEU A 60 13.72 -0.84 1.69
CA LEU A 60 12.34 -0.64 1.26
C LEU A 60 11.45 -0.57 2.48
N ILE A 61 10.49 0.35 2.46
CA ILE A 61 9.46 0.47 3.48
C ILE A 61 8.31 -0.42 3.08
N LEU A 62 7.83 -1.24 4.01
CA LEU A 62 6.71 -2.14 3.76
C LEU A 62 5.40 -1.38 3.97
N TRP A 63 4.79 -0.93 2.87
CA TRP A 63 3.64 0.00 2.94
C TRP A 63 2.43 -0.61 3.61
N ASN A 64 2.06 -1.84 3.25
CA ASN A 64 0.89 -2.53 3.80
C ASN A 64 1.02 -2.72 5.31
N GLU A 65 2.20 -3.12 5.77
CA GLU A 65 2.53 -3.34 7.17
C GLU A 65 2.50 -2.03 7.94
N TRP A 66 2.96 -0.94 7.34
CA TRP A 66 2.84 0.39 7.95
C TRP A 66 1.37 0.81 8.08
N GLU A 67 0.54 0.56 7.07
CA GLU A 67 -0.90 0.84 7.15
C GLU A 67 -1.59 0.03 8.25
N GLU A 68 -1.28 -1.26 8.38
CA GLU A 68 -1.83 -2.09 9.45
C GLU A 68 -1.35 -1.61 10.83
N MET A 69 -0.06 -1.26 11.00
CA MET A 69 0.44 -0.65 12.24
C MET A 69 -0.30 0.64 12.60
N VAL A 70 -0.57 1.52 11.62
CA VAL A 70 -1.34 2.75 11.85
C VAL A 70 -2.77 2.44 12.24
N PHE A 71 -3.40 1.46 11.59
CA PHE A 71 -4.75 1.03 11.91
C PHE A 71 -4.85 0.45 13.32
N GLU A 72 -3.91 -0.42 13.71
CA GLU A 72 -3.83 -0.98 15.07
C GLU A 72 -3.64 0.13 16.13
N ALA A 73 -2.83 1.15 15.84
CA ALA A 73 -2.56 2.23 16.77
C ALA A 73 -3.69 3.27 16.89
N THR A 74 -4.45 3.50 15.82
CA THR A 74 -5.39 4.65 15.74
C THR A 74 -6.85 4.25 15.53
N GLY A 75 -7.13 2.99 15.18
CA GLY A 75 -8.44 2.54 14.73
C GLY A 75 -8.86 3.13 13.37
N GLN A 76 -7.98 3.88 12.69
CA GLN A 76 -8.25 4.59 11.44
C GLN A 76 -7.22 4.22 10.39
N ARG A 77 -7.63 4.09 9.13
CA ARG A 77 -6.70 3.85 8.01
C ARG A 77 -6.29 5.18 7.37
N PRO A 78 -5.01 5.34 6.95
CA PRO A 78 -4.54 6.52 6.23
C PRO A 78 -5.41 6.83 5.00
N GLN A 79 -5.66 8.11 4.76
CA GLN A 79 -6.68 8.60 3.83
C GLN A 79 -6.48 8.13 2.36
N GLU A 80 -5.25 7.81 1.97
CA GLU A 80 -4.91 7.31 0.63
C GLU A 80 -5.56 5.96 0.28
N ARG A 81 -5.95 5.15 1.28
CA ARG A 81 -6.77 3.94 1.09
C ARG A 81 -8.16 4.24 0.53
N HIS A 82 -8.67 5.45 0.72
CA HIS A 82 -10.00 5.78 0.22
C HIS A 82 -10.01 6.06 -1.27
N GLU A 83 -8.93 6.53 -1.89
CA GLU A 83 -9.00 6.86 -3.31
C GLU A 83 -8.96 5.64 -4.21
N TRP A 84 -8.03 4.71 -4.00
CA TRP A 84 -7.95 3.54 -4.87
C TRP A 84 -9.15 2.62 -4.66
N ARG A 85 -9.61 2.42 -3.40
CA ARG A 85 -10.79 1.61 -3.10
C ARG A 85 -12.04 2.26 -3.66
N ARG A 86 -12.19 3.58 -3.54
CA ARG A 86 -13.32 4.32 -4.13
C ARG A 86 -13.29 4.27 -5.65
N LYS A 87 -12.16 4.54 -6.29
CA LYS A 87 -11.98 4.42 -7.76
C LYS A 87 -12.26 2.99 -8.23
N TRP A 88 -11.87 1.99 -7.45
CA TRP A 88 -12.16 0.58 -7.76
C TRP A 88 -13.66 0.29 -7.63
N ILE A 89 -14.30 0.69 -6.52
CA ILE A 89 -15.75 0.56 -6.32
C ILE A 89 -16.52 1.27 -7.43
N GLU A 90 -16.16 2.50 -7.78
CA GLU A 90 -16.73 3.27 -8.88
C GLU A 90 -16.60 2.52 -10.21
N LYS A 91 -15.39 2.04 -10.54
CA LYS A 91 -15.12 1.29 -11.77
C LYS A 91 -15.90 -0.02 -11.83
N THR A 92 -15.98 -0.76 -10.72
CA THR A 92 -16.77 -2.00 -10.65
C THR A 92 -18.27 -1.76 -10.70
N THR A 93 -18.75 -0.66 -10.12
CA THR A 93 -20.18 -0.28 -10.15
C THR A 93 -20.58 0.13 -11.56
N ALA A 94 -19.74 0.93 -12.24
CA ALA A 94 -19.95 1.28 -13.65
C ALA A 94 -19.98 0.03 -14.54
N LEU A 95 -19.00 -0.87 -14.39
CA LEU A 95 -18.96 -2.12 -15.14
C LEU A 95 -20.17 -3.02 -14.86
N ALA A 96 -20.61 -3.13 -13.61
CA ALA A 96 -21.80 -3.89 -13.25
C ALA A 96 -23.06 -3.31 -13.91
N SER A 97 -23.19 -1.98 -13.96
CA SER A 97 -24.29 -1.30 -14.64
C SER A 97 -24.29 -1.57 -16.14
N ASP A 98 -23.13 -1.46 -16.81
CA ASP A 98 -22.98 -1.74 -18.25
C ASP A 98 -23.33 -3.19 -18.60
N MET A 99 -23.07 -4.12 -17.68
CA MET A 99 -23.40 -5.55 -17.82
C MET A 99 -24.84 -5.89 -17.37
N GLY A 100 -25.63 -4.91 -16.93
CA GLY A 100 -27.01 -5.11 -16.46
C GLY A 100 -27.13 -5.80 -15.09
N LEU A 101 -26.04 -5.86 -14.31
CA LEU A 101 -25.92 -6.55 -13.02
C LEU A 101 -26.29 -5.65 -11.82
N ASN A 102 -27.27 -4.76 -11.98
CA ASN A 102 -27.68 -3.71 -11.03
C ASN A 102 -28.10 -4.18 -9.61
N SER A 103 -28.06 -5.48 -9.31
CA SER A 103 -28.50 -6.07 -8.04
C SER A 103 -27.38 -6.35 -7.03
N LEU A 104 -26.09 -6.24 -7.39
CA LEU A 104 -24.99 -6.43 -6.44
C LEU A 104 -24.72 -5.13 -5.65
N ARG A 105 -25.68 -4.76 -4.80
CA ARG A 105 -25.48 -3.78 -3.73
C ARG A 105 -24.50 -4.44 -2.74
N MET A 106 -23.22 -4.16 -2.87
CA MET A 106 -22.22 -4.59 -1.90
C MET A 106 -22.56 -3.93 -0.56
N VAL A 107 -23.20 -4.68 0.33
CA VAL A 107 -23.51 -4.27 1.69
C VAL A 107 -22.17 -4.09 2.40
N SER A 108 -21.87 -2.85 2.79
CA SER A 108 -20.80 -2.54 3.74
C SER A 108 -21.37 -2.66 5.15
N GLU A 109 -21.01 -3.72 5.87
CA GLU A 109 -20.91 -3.69 7.33
C GLU A 109 -19.47 -3.30 7.73
#